data_AF-A0A6F8YWS2-F1
#
_entry.id   AF-A0A6F8YWS2-F1
#
_cell.length_a   1.000
_cell.length_b   1.000
_cell.length_c   1.000
_cell.angle_alpha   90.00
_cell.angle_beta   90.00
_cell.angle_gamma   90.00
#
_symmetry.space_group_name_H-M   'P 1'
#
loop_
_entity.id
_entity.type
_entity.pdbx_description
1 polymer ?
#
loop_
_entity_poly.entity_id
_entity_poly.type
_entity_poly.pdbx_seq_one_letter_code
_entity_poly.pdbx_strand_id
1 'polypeptide(L)'
;MAETWVSDDDLRAAGARYAAAIPGYTPPAAHGVARRDGDALTFGHVNPPGAARPLPAVVMASVCGYVATTGVFPLSRERFEEAVARLTPAEAATHIPHPNLWTWRDLLAGGGAGSTFLAFYVASADDPVVDGDDARFRDRWRSQVD
;
A
#
# COMPACT_ATOMS: atom_id res chain seq x y z
N MET A 1 -12.27 0.93 23.38
CA MET A 1 -12.72 1.54 22.10
C MET A 1 -11.58 1.43 21.12
N ALA A 2 -11.84 1.08 19.86
CA ALA A 2 -10.81 1.11 18.83
C ALA A 2 -10.43 2.57 18.53
N GLU A 3 -9.16 2.82 18.23
CA GLU A 3 -8.66 4.12 17.79
C GLU A 3 -9.36 4.55 16.48
N THR A 4 -9.68 5.84 16.34
CA THR A 4 -10.27 6.44 15.13
C THR A 4 -9.53 7.72 14.77
N TRP A 5 -9.25 7.95 13.50
CA TRP A 5 -8.56 9.15 13.01
C TRP A 5 -9.55 10.02 12.25
N VAL A 6 -9.99 11.13 12.85
CA VAL A 6 -11.07 11.97 12.31
C VAL A 6 -10.55 13.22 11.60
N SER A 7 -9.29 13.58 11.83
CA SER A 7 -8.65 14.78 11.29
C SER A 7 -7.37 14.47 10.51
N ASP A 8 -6.90 15.44 9.71
CA ASP A 8 -5.60 15.35 9.03
C ASP A 8 -4.44 15.20 10.03
N ASP A 9 -4.57 15.79 11.21
CA ASP A 9 -3.58 15.68 12.27
C ASP A 9 -3.50 14.27 12.84
N ASP A 10 -4.64 13.61 13.03
CA ASP A 10 -4.69 12.21 13.47
C ASP A 10 -4.03 11.28 12.44
N LEU A 11 -4.35 11.47 11.16
CA LEU A 11 -3.79 10.66 10.06
C LEU A 11 -2.27 10.84 9.97
N ARG A 12 -1.78 12.08 10.12
CA ARG A 12 -0.36 12.37 10.13
C ARG A 12 0.34 11.80 11.36
N ALA A 13 -0.27 11.93 12.53
CA ALA A 13 0.27 11.39 13.78
C ALA A 13 0.34 9.85 13.73
N ALA A 14 -0.69 9.20 13.18
CA ALA A 14 -0.68 7.76 12.94
C ALA A 14 0.44 7.36 11.98
N GLY A 15 0.56 8.05 10.85
CA GLY A 15 1.63 7.78 9.88
C GLY A 15 3.02 7.93 10.49
N ALA A 16 3.25 9.00 11.27
CA ALA A 16 4.51 9.23 11.97
C ALA A 16 4.81 8.13 13.00
N ARG A 17 3.79 7.65 13.74
CA ARG A 17 3.94 6.55 14.69
C ARG A 17 4.34 5.24 14.02
N TYR A 18 3.72 4.89 12.89
CA TYR A 18 4.12 3.71 12.12
C TYR A 18 5.54 3.85 11.55
N ALA A 19 5.90 5.02 11.03
CA ALA A 19 7.23 5.28 10.49
C ALA A 19 8.31 5.16 11.56
N ALA A 20 8.09 5.73 12.75
CA ALA A 20 9.02 5.66 13.87
C ALA A 20 9.23 4.23 14.39
N ALA A 21 8.26 3.32 14.17
CA ALA A 21 8.36 1.92 14.56
C ALA A 21 9.19 1.07 13.59
N ILE A 22 9.59 1.61 12.43
CA ILE A 22 10.36 0.91 11.39
C ILE A 22 11.74 1.59 11.27
N PRO A 23 12.80 1.05 11.91
CA PRO A 23 14.13 1.63 11.82
C PRO A 23 14.61 1.77 10.38
N GLY A 24 15.02 2.98 10.00
CA GLY A 24 15.52 3.29 8.66
C GLY A 24 14.43 3.52 7.61
N TYR A 25 13.15 3.53 7.99
CA TYR A 25 12.06 3.76 7.05
C TYR A 25 12.22 5.07 6.28
N THR A 26 12.12 4.97 4.96
CA THR A 26 12.05 6.10 4.05
C THR A 26 10.78 5.96 3.22
N PRO A 27 9.95 7.03 3.08
CA PRO A 27 8.78 6.96 2.22
C PRO A 27 9.16 6.57 0.79
N PRO A 28 8.43 5.65 0.14
CA PRO A 28 8.66 5.33 -1.26
C PRO A 28 8.27 6.51 -2.15
N ALA A 29 8.90 6.63 -3.31
CA ALA A 29 8.39 7.47 -4.40
C ALA A 29 6.99 7.02 -4.82
N ALA A 30 6.73 5.71 -4.84
CA ALA A 30 5.42 5.18 -5.22
C ALA A 30 5.15 3.79 -4.64
N HIS A 31 3.87 3.46 -4.49
CA HIS A 31 3.46 2.17 -3.92
C HIS A 31 2.06 1.72 -4.36
N GLY A 32 1.79 0.44 -4.19
CA GLY A 32 0.46 -0.15 -4.44
C GLY A 32 0.39 -1.59 -3.97
N VAL A 33 -0.81 -2.18 -4.12
CA VAL A 33 -1.04 -3.60 -3.82
C VAL A 33 -1.77 -4.23 -5.00
N ALA A 34 -1.41 -5.46 -5.34
CA ALA A 34 -2.18 -6.29 -6.26
C ALA A 34 -2.58 -7.60 -5.60
N ARG A 35 -3.75 -8.12 -5.99
CA ARG A 35 -4.07 -9.54 -5.84
C ARG A 35 -3.50 -10.30 -7.03
N ARG A 36 -2.96 -11.49 -6.76
CA ARG A 36 -2.46 -12.43 -7.75
C ARG A 36 -3.30 -13.70 -7.75
N ASP A 37 -3.83 -14.02 -8.93
CA ASP A 37 -4.57 -15.25 -9.23
C ASP A 37 -3.84 -15.99 -10.37
N GLY A 38 -2.94 -16.92 -10.02
CA GLY A 38 -2.00 -17.49 -10.98
C GLY A 38 -1.02 -16.43 -11.50
N ASP A 39 -1.05 -16.13 -12.80
CA ASP A 39 -0.23 -15.07 -13.42
C ASP A 39 -0.95 -13.73 -13.61
N ALA A 40 -2.25 -13.68 -13.31
CA ALA A 40 -3.03 -12.46 -13.42
C ALA A 40 -2.85 -11.58 -12.18
N LEU A 41 -2.57 -10.28 -12.41
CA LEU A 41 -2.54 -9.26 -11.37
C LEU A 41 -3.77 -8.37 -11.47
N THR A 42 -4.50 -8.24 -10.37
CA THR A 42 -5.54 -7.23 -10.19
C THR A 42 -5.01 -6.16 -9.25
N PHE A 43 -4.75 -4.96 -9.76
CA PHE A 43 -4.24 -3.86 -8.95
C PHE A 43 -5.36 -3.14 -8.22
N GLY A 44 -5.12 -2.81 -6.95
CA GLY A 44 -5.90 -1.83 -6.22
C GLY A 44 -5.52 -0.40 -6.65
N HIS A 45 -5.75 0.57 -5.77
CA HIS A 45 -5.28 1.93 -6.01
C HIS A 45 -3.75 1.96 -6.06
N VAL A 46 -3.23 2.66 -7.07
CA VAL A 46 -1.79 2.87 -7.27
C VAL A 46 -1.47 4.30 -6.90
N ASN A 47 -0.40 4.50 -6.14
CA ASN A 47 0.05 5.81 -5.70
C ASN A 47 1.33 6.10 -6.50
N PRO A 48 1.25 6.86 -7.60
CA PRO A 48 2.41 7.14 -8.46
C PRO A 48 3.37 8.14 -7.80
N PRO A 49 4.59 8.34 -8.37
CA PRO A 49 5.51 9.37 -7.92
C PRO A 49 4.84 10.74 -7.81
N GLY A 50 5.03 11.41 -6.67
CA GLY A 50 4.42 12.71 -6.37
C GLY A 50 3.00 12.65 -5.77
N ALA A 51 2.39 11.46 -5.64
CA ALA A 51 1.14 11.32 -4.91
C ALA A 51 1.35 11.40 -3.39
N ALA A 52 0.76 12.41 -2.74
CA ALA A 52 0.89 12.60 -1.29
C ALA A 52 -0.05 11.67 -0.49
N ARG A 53 0.34 10.41 -0.26
CA ARG A 53 -0.40 9.47 0.61
C ARG A 53 0.53 8.59 1.46
N PRO A 54 1.19 9.17 2.49
CA PRO A 54 2.21 8.45 3.26
C PRO A 54 1.64 7.37 4.20
N LEU A 55 0.40 7.56 4.70
CA LEU A 55 -0.18 6.67 5.71
C LEU A 55 -0.39 5.23 5.19
N PRO A 56 -1.05 4.99 4.03
CA PRO A 56 -1.17 3.63 3.50
C PRO A 56 0.18 2.96 3.21
N ALA A 57 1.17 3.72 2.70
CA ALA A 57 2.50 3.22 2.44
C ALA A 57 3.15 2.67 3.72
N VAL A 58 3.17 3.45 4.79
CA VAL A 58 3.84 3.06 6.03
C VAL A 58 3.07 1.98 6.80
N VAL A 59 1.74 1.98 6.74
CA VAL A 59 0.92 0.91 7.33
C VAL A 59 1.23 -0.42 6.66
N MET A 60 1.29 -0.46 5.32
CA MET A 60 1.64 -1.68 4.60
C MET A 60 3.10 -2.10 4.87
N ALA A 61 4.03 -1.14 4.94
CA ALA A 61 5.44 -1.40 5.23
C ALA A 61 5.62 -2.09 6.59
N SER A 62 4.83 -1.68 7.59
CA SER A 62 4.83 -2.27 8.93
C SER A 62 4.38 -3.73 9.00
N VAL A 63 3.89 -4.27 7.87
CA VAL A 63 3.44 -5.66 7.73
C VAL A 63 4.32 -6.43 6.75
N CYS A 64 4.70 -5.82 5.62
CA CYS A 64 5.44 -6.50 4.55
C CYS A 64 6.97 -6.41 4.69
N GLY A 65 7.48 -5.61 5.63
CA GLY A 65 8.92 -5.47 5.88
C GLY A 65 9.65 -4.51 4.94
N TYR A 66 8.92 -3.66 4.20
CA TYR A 66 9.56 -2.57 3.45
C TYR A 66 10.21 -1.57 4.42
N VAL A 67 11.42 -1.13 4.07
CA VAL A 67 12.16 -0.10 4.81
C VAL A 67 12.48 1.08 3.89
N ALA A 68 13.28 0.87 2.85
CA ALA A 68 13.73 1.95 1.97
C ALA A 68 14.22 1.46 0.58
N THR A 69 13.75 0.30 0.11
CA THR A 69 14.24 -0.32 -1.14
C THR A 69 13.14 -0.56 -2.15
N THR A 70 13.42 -0.34 -3.43
CA THR A 70 12.53 -0.79 -4.51
C THR A 70 12.40 -2.32 -4.45
N GLY A 71 11.18 -2.82 -4.56
CA GLY A 71 10.90 -4.25 -4.41
C GLY A 71 9.43 -4.62 -4.53
N VAL A 72 9.22 -5.92 -4.76
CA VAL A 72 7.91 -6.59 -4.71
C VAL A 72 7.91 -7.50 -3.48
N PHE A 73 6.94 -7.31 -2.59
CA PHE A 73 6.86 -7.96 -1.29
C PHE A 73 5.63 -8.88 -1.25
N PRO A 74 5.82 -10.21 -1.26
CA PRO A 74 4.72 -11.15 -1.14
C PRO A 74 4.02 -11.04 0.22
N LEU A 75 2.70 -11.17 0.19
CA LEU A 75 1.82 -11.12 1.35
C LEU A 75 0.87 -12.32 1.34
N SER A 76 0.77 -12.99 2.49
CA SER A 76 -0.34 -13.90 2.73
C SER A 76 -1.64 -13.11 2.89
N ARG A 77 -2.78 -13.79 2.77
CA ARG A 77 -4.09 -13.19 3.02
C ARG A 77 -4.18 -12.61 4.42
N GLU A 78 -3.71 -13.33 5.42
CA GLU A 78 -3.77 -12.94 6.84
C GLU A 78 -2.96 -11.65 7.09
N ARG A 79 -1.77 -11.55 6.48
CA ARG A 79 -0.96 -10.33 6.55
C ARG A 79 -1.65 -9.17 5.84
N PHE A 80 -2.29 -9.41 4.70
CA PHE A 80 -3.00 -8.34 4.02
C PHE A 80 -4.25 -7.87 4.80
N GLU A 81 -4.99 -8.79 5.41
CA GLU A 81 -6.09 -8.49 6.34
C GLU A 81 -5.62 -7.69 7.54
N GLU A 82 -4.45 -8.02 8.11
CA GLU A 82 -3.81 -7.26 9.18
C GLU A 82 -3.53 -5.81 8.75
N ALA A 83 -3.00 -5.59 7.53
CA ALA A 83 -2.76 -4.24 7.01
C ALA A 83 -4.06 -3.45 6.82
N VAL A 84 -5.13 -4.08 6.33
CA VAL A 84 -6.46 -3.45 6.20
C VAL A 84 -7.04 -3.09 7.55
N ALA A 85 -6.93 -3.97 8.55
CA ALA A 85 -7.37 -3.69 9.91
C ALA A 85 -6.60 -2.50 10.53
N ARG A 86 -5.28 -2.43 10.32
CA ARG A 86 -4.43 -1.31 10.77
C ARG A 86 -4.76 0.02 10.12
N LEU A 87 -5.24 0.03 8.87
CA LEU A 87 -5.62 1.25 8.15
C LEU A 87 -7.09 1.66 8.36
N THR A 88 -7.95 0.74 8.82
CA THR A 88 -9.40 0.98 9.02
C THR A 88 -9.74 2.22 9.86
N PRO A 89 -8.98 2.61 10.92
CA PRO A 89 -9.24 3.85 11.66
C PRO A 89 -9.30 5.13 10.80
N ALA A 90 -8.67 5.13 9.62
CA ALA A 90 -8.69 6.26 8.69
C ALA A 90 -10.08 6.54 8.12
N GLU A 91 -10.97 5.55 8.07
CA GLU A 91 -12.34 5.69 7.54
C GLU A 91 -13.16 6.75 8.29
N ALA A 92 -12.81 7.05 9.54
CA ALA A 92 -13.46 8.08 10.34
C ALA A 92 -13.17 9.51 9.85
N ALA A 93 -12.10 9.73 9.10
CA ALA A 93 -11.78 10.99 8.42
C ALA A 93 -12.60 11.11 7.14
N THR A 94 -13.89 11.47 7.26
CA THR A 94 -14.84 11.50 6.15
C THR A 94 -14.65 12.69 5.19
N HIS A 95 -13.81 13.66 5.55
CA HIS A 95 -13.50 14.85 4.74
C HIS A 95 -12.51 14.58 3.60
N ILE A 96 -11.87 13.40 3.57
CA ILE A 96 -10.97 12.99 2.49
C ILE A 96 -11.31 11.57 1.98
N PRO A 97 -11.02 11.26 0.71
CA PRO A 97 -11.19 9.90 0.19
C PRO A 97 -10.05 8.97 0.62
N HIS A 98 -10.39 7.69 0.84
CA HIS A 98 -9.47 6.60 1.24
C HIS A 98 -9.34 5.50 0.18
N PRO A 99 -8.91 5.82 -1.06
CA PRO A 99 -8.95 4.86 -2.18
C PRO A 99 -8.10 3.61 -1.94
N ASN A 100 -6.97 3.73 -1.23
CA ASN A 100 -6.18 2.56 -0.81
C ASN A 100 -7.01 1.61 0.06
N LEU A 101 -7.65 2.11 1.13
CA LEU A 101 -8.44 1.27 2.03
C LEU A 101 -9.59 0.56 1.31
N TRP A 102 -10.33 1.28 0.46
CA TRP A 102 -11.44 0.72 -0.29
C TRP A 102 -10.99 -0.36 -1.26
N THR A 103 -9.99 -0.05 -2.10
CA THR A 103 -9.50 -1.04 -3.06
C THR A 103 -8.82 -2.22 -2.38
N TRP A 104 -8.19 -2.08 -1.21
CA TRP A 104 -7.66 -3.22 -0.47
C TRP A 104 -8.77 -4.16 0.01
N ARG A 105 -9.90 -3.61 0.47
CA ARG A 105 -11.09 -4.40 0.83
C ARG A 105 -11.66 -5.11 -0.40
N ASP A 106 -11.71 -4.46 -1.55
CA ASP A 106 -12.17 -5.08 -2.81
C ASP A 106 -11.24 -6.22 -3.25
N LEU A 107 -9.91 -6.04 -3.14
CA LEU A 107 -8.94 -7.08 -3.45
C LEU A 107 -9.12 -8.31 -2.55
N LEU A 108 -9.33 -8.12 -1.24
CA LEU A 108 -9.59 -9.21 -0.30
C LEU A 108 -10.91 -9.94 -0.61
N ALA A 109 -11.98 -9.18 -0.87
CA ALA A 109 -13.31 -9.72 -1.15
C ALA A 109 -13.37 -10.50 -2.47
N GLY A 110 -12.66 -10.04 -3.50
CA GLY A 110 -12.63 -10.72 -4.79
C GLY A 110 -11.67 -11.91 -4.86
N GLY A 111 -10.80 -12.10 -3.85
CA GLY A 111 -9.82 -13.19 -3.85
C GLY A 111 -10.39 -14.51 -3.32
N GLY A 112 -10.03 -15.62 -3.95
CA GLY A 112 -10.32 -16.97 -3.48
C GLY A 112 -9.28 -17.53 -2.51
N ALA A 113 -9.39 -18.82 -2.20
CA ALA A 113 -8.47 -19.53 -1.29
C ALA A 113 -7.03 -19.65 -1.84
N GLY A 114 -6.86 -19.64 -3.17
CA GLY A 114 -5.55 -19.68 -3.84
C GLY A 114 -4.96 -18.31 -4.18
N SER A 115 -5.68 -17.22 -3.89
CA SER A 115 -5.20 -15.87 -4.19
C SER A 115 -4.07 -15.49 -3.23
N THR A 116 -3.02 -14.87 -3.78
CA THR A 116 -1.93 -14.24 -3.00
C THR A 116 -1.94 -12.74 -3.24
N PHE A 117 -1.17 -11.99 -2.46
CA PHE A 117 -1.09 -10.54 -2.59
C PHE A 117 0.36 -10.09 -2.72
N LEU A 118 0.59 -9.02 -3.46
CA LEU A 118 1.90 -8.42 -3.66
C LEU A 118 1.80 -6.94 -3.29
N ALA A 119 2.66 -6.48 -2.39
CA ALA A 119 2.89 -5.06 -2.14
C ALA A 119 4.07 -4.58 -2.98
N PHE A 120 3.89 -3.46 -3.67
CA PHE A 120 4.89 -2.86 -4.54
C PHE A 120 5.39 -1.58 -3.90
N TYR A 121 6.72 -1.43 -3.86
CA TYR A 121 7.38 -0.19 -3.46
C TYR A 121 8.43 0.17 -4.49
N VAL A 122 8.42 1.43 -4.89
CA VAL A 122 9.51 2.05 -5.65
C VAL A 122 10.10 3.13 -4.77
N ALA A 123 11.33 2.92 -4.30
CA ALA A 123 12.02 3.84 -3.41
C ALA A 123 12.42 5.12 -4.16
N SER A 124 13.03 5.00 -5.34
CA SER A 124 13.27 6.10 -6.27
C SER A 124 12.69 5.82 -7.64
N ALA A 125 12.12 6.84 -8.30
CA ALA A 125 11.63 6.71 -9.68
C ALA A 125 12.76 6.34 -10.67
N ASP A 126 14.01 6.65 -10.32
CA ASP A 126 15.21 6.32 -11.09
C ASP A 126 15.75 4.91 -10.82
N ASP A 127 15.19 4.19 -9.82
CA ASP A 127 15.63 2.83 -9.53
C ASP A 127 15.30 1.90 -10.71
N PRO A 128 16.21 0.97 -11.06
CA PRO A 128 15.96 0.01 -12.12
C PRO A 128 14.75 -0.87 -11.78
N VAL A 129 14.10 -1.39 -12.82
CA VAL A 129 13.05 -2.40 -12.66
C VAL A 129 13.65 -3.66 -12.06
N VAL A 130 13.06 -4.16 -10.98
CA VAL A 130 13.61 -5.31 -10.24
C VAL A 130 13.13 -6.66 -10.76
N ASP A 131 11.91 -6.73 -11.30
CA ASP A 131 11.33 -7.92 -11.93
C ASP A 131 10.13 -7.60 -12.86
N GLY A 132 9.51 -8.63 -13.43
CA GLY A 132 8.35 -8.48 -14.31
C GLY A 132 7.05 -8.03 -13.61
N ASP A 133 6.93 -8.21 -12.30
CA ASP A 133 5.78 -7.71 -11.54
C ASP A 133 5.94 -6.20 -11.26
N ASP A 134 7.14 -5.74 -10.90
CA ASP A 134 7.49 -4.31 -10.81
C ASP A 134 7.29 -3.59 -12.14
N ALA A 135 7.72 -4.20 -13.26
CA ALA A 135 7.47 -3.65 -14.60
C ALA A 135 5.98 -3.36 -14.84
N ARG A 136 5.12 -4.34 -14.55
CA ARG A 136 3.66 -4.23 -14.69
C ARG A 136 3.06 -3.18 -13.76
N PHE A 137 3.56 -3.07 -12.53
CA PHE A 137 3.15 -2.02 -11.60
C PHE A 137 3.47 -0.61 -12.12
N ARG A 138 4.68 -0.41 -12.67
CA ARG A 138 5.10 0.87 -13.27
C ARG A 138 4.41 1.20 -14.59
N ASP A 139 3.96 0.20 -15.36
CA ASP A 139 3.06 0.43 -16.49
C ASP A 139 1.68 0.92 -16.01
N ARG A 140 1.17 0.30 -14.93
CA ARG A 140 -0.15 0.66 -14.37
C ARG A 140 -0.18 2.05 -13.79
N TRP A 141 0.90 2.53 -13.17
CA TRP A 141 0.95 3.88 -12.61
C TRP A 141 0.97 4.97 -13.69
N ARG A 142 1.42 4.65 -14.91
CA ARG A 142 1.70 5.62 -15.98
C ARG A 142 0.41 5.92 -16.73
N SER A 143 -0.37 4.86 -16.94
CA SER A 143 -1.75 4.91 -17.45
C SER A 143 -2.77 5.55 -16.50
N GLN A 144 -2.37 6.07 -15.32
CA GLN A 144 -3.22 6.89 -14.45
C GLN A 144 -2.94 8.39 -14.58
N VAL A 145 -1.88 8.78 -15.29
CA VAL A 145 -1.43 10.17 -15.43
C VAL A 145 -1.75 10.74 -16.82
N ASP A 146 -2.27 9.91 -17.73
CA ASP A 146 -2.86 10.28 -19.02
C ASP A 146 -4.40 10.38 -18.91
#